data_AF-A0A352S016-F1
#
_entry.id   AF-A0A352S016-F1
#
_cell.length_a   1.000
_cell.length_b   1.000
_cell.length_c   1.000
_cell.angle_alpha   90.00
_cell.angle_beta   90.00
_cell.angle_gamma   90.00
#
_symmetry.space_group_name_H-M   'P 1'
#
loop_
_entity.id
_entity.type
_entity.pdbx_description
1 polymer ?
#
loop_
_entity_poly.entity_id
_entity_poly.type
_entity_poly.pdbx_seq_one_letter_code
_entity_poly.pdbx_strand_id
1 'polypeptide(L)' 'PMFSNFGGHDSFGGQIVTVKCHEDNSIVKEQVDQDGTGKVMVVDGGGSMRRALLGDMLAEKAAKNG' A
#
# COMPACT_ATOMS: atom_id res chain seq x y z
N PRO A 1 16.40 -6.89 8.76
CA PRO A 1 14.93 -7.01 8.97
C PRO A 1 14.36 -5.69 9.53
N MET A 2 13.64 -4.92 8.71
CA MET A 2 13.12 -3.59 9.09
C MET A 2 11.59 -3.43 8.91
N PHE A 3 10.93 -4.33 8.18
CA PHE A 3 9.47 -4.30 8.00
C PHE A 3 8.75 -5.03 9.15
N SER A 4 7.57 -4.55 9.50
CA SER A 4 6.65 -5.16 10.46
C SER A 4 5.31 -5.44 9.78
N ASN A 5 4.62 -6.51 10.18
CA ASN A 5 3.27 -6.80 9.68
C ASN A 5 2.24 -6.02 10.50
N PHE A 6 1.30 -5.36 9.80
CA PHE A 6 0.19 -4.60 10.39
C PHE A 6 -1.17 -5.01 9.80
N GLY A 7 -1.20 -5.91 8.81
CA GLY A 7 -2.42 -6.36 8.14
C GLY A 7 -3.08 -7.53 8.87
N GLY A 8 -4.31 -7.86 8.46
CA GLY A 8 -5.03 -9.04 8.98
C GLY A 8 -4.56 -10.38 8.39
N HIS A 9 -3.72 -10.35 7.35
CA HIS A 9 -3.12 -11.54 6.72
C HIS A 9 -1.63 -11.61 7.04
N ASP A 10 -1.18 -12.71 7.63
CA ASP A 10 0.22 -12.91 8.02
C ASP A 10 1.16 -13.09 6.83
N SER A 11 0.62 -13.49 5.67
CA SER A 11 1.36 -13.70 4.42
C SER A 11 0.55 -13.28 3.20
N PHE A 12 1.20 -12.65 2.23
CA PHE A 12 0.60 -12.24 0.96
C PHE A 12 1.67 -12.22 -0.15
N GLY A 13 1.26 -12.24 -1.42
CA GLY A 13 2.16 -12.24 -2.57
C GLY A 13 1.41 -12.04 -3.89
N GLY A 14 2.10 -11.59 -4.93
CA GLY A 14 1.50 -11.27 -6.21
C GLY A 14 2.41 -10.47 -7.14
N GLN A 15 1.88 -10.03 -8.28
CA GLN A 15 2.58 -9.16 -9.21
C GLN A 15 2.86 -7.79 -8.56
N ILE A 16 4.11 -7.33 -8.63
CA ILE A 16 4.49 -6.05 -8.04
C ILE A 16 3.94 -4.88 -8.87
N VAL A 17 3.34 -3.91 -8.18
CA VAL A 17 3.03 -2.57 -8.71
C VAL A 17 3.75 -1.56 -7.84
N THR A 18 4.60 -0.72 -8.43
CA THR A 18 5.41 0.24 -7.66
C THR A 18 4.81 1.63 -7.68
N VAL A 19 4.79 2.29 -6.52
CA VAL A 19 4.51 3.73 -6.40
C VAL A 19 5.73 4.40 -5.79
N LYS A 20 6.17 5.53 -6.37
CA LYS A 20 7.21 6.38 -5.78
C LYS A 20 6.59 7.72 -5.40
N CYS A 21 6.72 8.12 -4.15
CA CYS A 21 6.22 9.39 -3.64
C CYS A 21 7.05 9.88 -2.44
N HIS A 22 6.78 11.11 -1.99
CA HIS A 22 7.39 11.65 -0.78
C HIS A 22 6.36 12.49 -0.02
N GLU A 23 5.94 12.01 1.14
CA GLU A 23 4.96 12.67 2.03
C GLU A 23 3.58 12.98 1.41
N ASP A 24 3.30 12.41 0.24
CA ASP A 24 2.04 12.53 -0.50
C ASP A 24 1.57 11.13 -0.92
N ASN A 25 0.31 10.80 -0.63
CA ASN A 25 -0.30 9.51 -0.92
C ASN A 25 -1.36 9.55 -2.02
N SER A 26 -1.40 10.61 -2.84
CA SER A 26 -2.38 10.77 -3.92
C SER A 26 -2.35 9.59 -4.90
N ILE A 27 -1.16 9.14 -5.32
CA ILE A 27 -1.01 7.97 -6.21
C ILE A 27 -1.42 6.67 -5.49
N VAL A 28 -1.11 6.54 -4.18
CA VAL A 28 -1.53 5.37 -3.38
C VAL A 28 -3.06 5.26 -3.38
N LYS A 29 -3.75 6.40 -3.20
CA LYS A 29 -5.21 6.47 -3.25
C LYS A 29 -5.78 6.06 -4.61
N GLU A 30 -5.18 6.53 -5.70
CA GLU A 30 -5.60 6.15 -7.06
C GLU A 30 -5.38 4.66 -7.36
N GLN A 31 -4.32 4.06 -6.82
CA GLN A 31 -4.01 2.64 -7.03
C GLN A 31 -4.95 1.72 -6.26
N VAL A 32 -5.33 2.05 -5.02
CA VAL A 32 -6.27 1.21 -4.25
C VAL A 32 -7.71 1.27 -4.79
N ASP A 33 -8.02 2.21 -5.69
CA ASP A 33 -9.29 2.28 -6.41
C ASP A 33 -9.32 1.41 -7.69
N GLN A 34 -8.19 0.77 -8.06
CA GLN A 34 -8.08 -0.14 -9.21
C GLN A 34 -8.16 -1.61 -8.77
N ASP A 35 -8.39 -2.52 -9.73
CA ASP A 35 -8.38 -3.97 -9.48
C ASP A 35 -6.97 -4.44 -9.03
N GLY A 36 -6.91 -4.87 -7.77
CA GLY A 36 -5.73 -5.34 -7.07
C GLY A 36 -5.51 -6.85 -7.15
N THR A 37 -6.43 -7.61 -7.75
CA THR A 37 -6.42 -9.07 -7.70
C THR A 37 -5.07 -9.65 -8.12
N GLY A 38 -4.42 -10.38 -7.19
CA GLY A 38 -3.13 -11.04 -7.42
C GLY A 38 -1.94 -10.08 -7.54
N LYS A 39 -2.06 -8.84 -7.05
CA LYS A 39 -1.01 -7.82 -7.07
C LYS A 39 -0.57 -7.43 -5.66
N VAL A 40 0.64 -6.90 -5.57
CA VAL A 40 1.19 -6.28 -4.35
C VAL A 40 1.70 -4.90 -4.68
N MET A 41 1.10 -3.88 -4.08
CA MET A 41 1.57 -2.50 -4.22
C MET A 41 2.76 -2.25 -3.29
N VAL A 42 3.90 -1.93 -3.87
CA VAL A 42 5.13 -1.56 -3.14
C VAL A 42 5.31 -0.04 -3.25
N VAL A 43 5.24 0.66 -2.11
CA VAL A 43 5.30 2.11 -2.04
C VAL A 43 6.68 2.55 -1.52
N ASP A 44 7.47 3.20 -2.38
CA ASP A 44 8.65 3.96 -1.98
C ASP A 44 8.23 5.36 -1.54
N GLY A 45 8.10 5.55 -0.22
CA GLY A 45 7.82 6.84 0.42
C GLY A 45 9.05 7.66 0.79
N GLY A 46 10.25 7.23 0.37
CA GLY A 46 11.53 7.80 0.81
C GLY A 46 11.86 7.57 2.29
N GLY A 47 11.16 6.64 2.96
CA GLY A 47 11.41 6.29 4.37
C GLY A 47 11.07 7.39 5.38
N SER A 48 10.20 8.35 5.03
CA SER A 48 9.78 9.40 5.97
C SER A 48 9.01 8.82 7.16
N MET A 49 9.43 9.15 8.38
CA MET A 49 8.72 8.84 9.63
C MET A 49 7.80 9.98 10.09
N ARG A 50 7.64 11.04 9.26
CA ARG A 50 6.87 12.23 9.62
C ARG A 50 5.40 12.15 9.20
N ARG A 51 5.07 11.33 8.20
CA ARG A 51 3.74 11.24 7.60
C ARG A 51 3.39 9.78 7.29
N ALA A 52 2.13 9.41 7.53
CA ALA A 52 1.60 8.14 7.08
C ALA A 52 1.18 8.22 5.60
N LEU A 53 1.48 7.19 4.82
CA LEU A 53 1.06 7.08 3.41
C LEU A 53 -0.16 6.18 3.20
N LEU A 54 -0.52 5.38 4.22
CA LEU A 54 -1.68 4.49 4.22
C LEU A 54 -2.40 4.61 5.56
N GLY A 55 -3.74 4.58 5.52
CA GLY A 55 -4.62 4.57 6.69
C GLY A 55 -5.75 3.56 6.49
N ASP A 56 -6.64 3.48 7.47
CA ASP A 56 -7.80 2.58 7.52
C ASP A 56 -8.65 2.59 6.26
N MET A 57 -9.09 3.78 5.79
CA MET A 57 -9.96 3.89 4.61
C MET A 57 -9.29 3.38 3.33
N LEU A 58 -7.98 3.62 3.17
CA LEU A 58 -7.24 3.15 1.99
C LEU A 58 -6.99 1.64 2.07
N ALA A 59 -6.72 1.11 3.26
CA ALA A 59 -6.56 -0.32 3.48
C ALA A 59 -7.87 -1.08 3.23
N GLU A 60 -9.00 -0.55 3.69
CA GLU A 60 -10.32 -1.15 3.43
C GLU A 60 -10.66 -1.15 1.93
N LYS A 61 -10.37 -0.05 1.22
CA LYS A 61 -10.53 0.02 -0.24
C LYS A 61 -9.68 -1.02 -0.96
N ALA A 62 -8.40 -1.13 -0.60
CA ALA A 62 -7.50 -2.13 -1.16
C ALA A 62 -8.08 -3.54 -0.95
N ALA A 63 -8.45 -3.90 0.28
CA ALA A 63 -9.02 -5.21 0.59
C ALA A 63 -10.32 -5.53 -0.17
N LYS A 64 -11.16 -4.53 -0.48
CA LYS A 64 -12.37 -4.70 -1.28
C LYS A 64 -12.08 -4.88 -2.77
N ASN A 65 -10.99 -4.29 -3.27
CA ASN A 65 -10.62 -4.30 -4.68
C ASN A 65 -9.64 -5.42 -5.05
N GLY A 66 -9.33 -6.33 -4.13
CA GLY A 66 -8.53 -7.55 -4.35
C GLY A 66 -7.14 -7.50 -3.76
#